data_AF-A0A2H0YQG8-F1
#
_entry.id   AF-A0A2H0YQG8-F1
#
_cell.length_a   1.000
_cell.length_b   1.000
_cell.length_c   1.000
_cell.angle_alpha   90.00
_cell.angle_beta   90.00
_cell.angle_gamma   90.00
#
_symmetry.space_group_name_H-M   'P 1'
#
loop_
_entity.id
_entity.type
_entity.pdbx_description
1 polymer ?
#
loop_
_entity_poly.entity_id
_entity_poly.type
_entity_poly.pdbx_seq_one_letter_code
_entity_poly.pdbx_strand_id
1 'polypeptide(L)'
;MVTKASRFRWLIKISAVLGIFCLLFQPALADSLDIISISATVPSQTPQETPITAVVFKGIAYPSSTVTILKDGVLAVAVPADPSARFDVTIGSLSAGSYTFNVSGKDKDGREGPAMSFAVTLTTGTTITITGIFLGPTIEADKTQARLGETITLLGVTSPSSTVSVYISSETQHSFDVTANTSGAWSKQFQASDLKIGSHEAKSKATDPDGSVSEFSNTVSFQVATTEKCADKTKGDLNCDGEVDIVDFSILLYYWNQRNPKNVRADINSDGIVNIIDFSIMLYYWTGPK
;
A
#
# COMPACT_ATOMS: atom_id res chain seq x y z
N MET A 1 29.37 63.20 -11.70
CA MET A 1 28.52 64.00 -10.81
C MET A 1 28.35 63.23 -9.51
N VAL A 2 28.58 63.92 -8.40
CA VAL A 2 29.30 63.41 -7.22
C VAL A 2 28.38 62.76 -6.17
N THR A 3 28.97 61.74 -5.55
CA THR A 3 28.63 60.90 -4.41
C THR A 3 28.28 61.60 -3.09
N LYS A 4 27.30 61.03 -2.37
CA LYS A 4 27.35 60.53 -0.96
C LYS A 4 28.23 61.30 0.05
N ALA A 5 27.65 61.79 1.15
CA ALA A 5 28.34 61.79 2.45
C ALA A 5 27.38 61.97 3.65
N SER A 6 27.67 61.19 4.69
CA SER A 6 26.96 61.02 5.94
C SER A 6 27.60 61.82 7.09
N ARG A 7 26.75 62.19 8.07
CA ARG A 7 26.96 62.26 9.56
C ARG A 7 28.30 62.82 10.10
N PHE A 8 28.26 63.75 11.07
CA PHE A 8 28.43 63.48 12.53
C PHE A 8 28.52 64.78 13.37
N ARG A 9 28.21 64.64 14.67
CA ARG A 9 28.11 65.60 15.79
C ARG A 9 29.43 66.30 16.20
N TRP A 10 29.37 67.49 16.83
CA TRP A 10 29.55 67.71 18.29
C TRP A 10 29.49 69.22 18.70
N LEU A 11 29.21 69.44 20.00
CA LEU A 11 28.78 70.65 20.73
C LEU A 11 29.85 71.75 20.98
N ILE A 12 29.41 72.85 21.67
CA ILE A 12 30.07 73.74 22.67
C ILE A 12 30.30 75.18 22.13
N LYS A 13 29.99 76.34 22.76
CA LYS A 13 29.45 76.80 24.08
C LYS A 13 29.09 78.32 24.02
N ILE A 14 28.04 78.73 24.75
CA ILE A 14 27.90 79.84 25.75
C ILE A 14 27.94 81.35 25.37
N SER A 15 27.01 82.07 26.05
CA SER A 15 26.92 83.50 26.47
C SER A 15 26.25 84.50 25.51
N ALA A 16 25.39 85.45 25.93
CA ALA A 16 25.11 86.02 27.26
C ALA A 16 23.72 86.71 27.36
N VAL A 17 23.13 86.57 28.56
CA VAL A 17 22.38 87.53 29.40
C VAL A 17 21.26 88.40 28.80
N LEU A 18 20.03 88.15 29.28
CA LEU A 18 18.83 88.98 29.17
C LEU A 18 18.42 89.45 30.58
N GLY A 19 18.06 90.73 30.71
CA GLY A 19 17.67 91.38 31.96
C GLY A 19 16.25 91.05 32.43
N ILE A 20 16.08 91.16 33.76
CA ILE A 20 14.92 90.85 34.59
C ILE A 20 13.87 91.97 34.50
N PHE A 21 12.58 91.61 34.40
CA PHE A 21 11.48 92.43 34.93
C PHE A 21 10.35 91.58 35.49
N CYS A 22 9.89 91.99 36.67
CA CYS A 22 9.07 91.27 37.64
C CYS A 22 7.58 91.55 37.42
N LEU A 23 6.72 90.52 37.46
CA LEU A 23 5.27 90.64 37.60
C LEU A 23 4.76 89.52 38.51
N LEU A 24 4.13 89.92 39.61
CA LEU A 24 3.51 89.06 40.63
C LEU A 24 2.25 88.39 40.08
N PHE A 25 2.20 87.06 40.11
CA PHE A 25 1.02 86.25 39.80
C PHE A 25 0.63 85.48 41.06
N GLN A 26 -0.58 85.72 41.59
CA GLN A 26 -1.13 84.93 42.71
C GLN A 26 -1.61 83.57 42.17
N PRO A 27 -1.33 82.44 42.85
CA PRO A 27 -1.88 81.15 42.43
C PRO A 27 -3.34 81.03 42.88
N ALA A 28 -4.25 80.79 41.93
CA ALA A 28 -5.59 80.29 42.23
C ALA A 28 -5.48 78.80 42.59
N LEU A 29 -6.05 78.39 43.73
CA LEU A 29 -6.22 76.99 44.10
C LEU A 29 -7.30 76.37 43.18
N ALA A 30 -6.91 75.37 42.39
CA ALA A 30 -7.86 74.58 41.61
C ALA A 30 -8.48 73.49 42.51
N ASP A 31 -9.81 73.42 42.54
CA ASP A 31 -10.56 72.33 43.19
C ASP A 31 -10.19 70.97 42.58
N SER A 32 -10.05 69.96 43.43
CA SER A 32 -9.75 68.59 43.01
C SER A 32 -10.93 68.01 42.21
N LEU A 33 -10.66 67.51 41.00
CA LEU A 33 -11.61 66.67 40.29
C LEU A 33 -11.71 65.32 41.01
N ASP A 34 -12.83 65.06 41.69
CA ASP A 34 -13.19 63.72 42.14
C ASP A 34 -13.51 62.85 40.90
N ILE A 35 -12.49 62.16 40.39
CA ILE A 35 -12.68 61.16 39.33
C ILE A 35 -13.25 59.91 39.99
N ILE A 36 -14.56 59.69 39.86
CA ILE A 36 -15.20 58.41 40.22
C ILE A 36 -14.83 57.40 39.13
N SER A 37 -13.86 56.53 39.41
CA SER A 37 -13.53 55.40 38.53
C SER A 37 -14.50 54.24 38.84
N ILE A 38 -15.46 54.01 37.94
CA ILE A 38 -16.26 52.79 37.97
C ILE A 38 -15.46 51.71 37.23
N SER A 39 -14.73 50.88 37.98
CA SER A 39 -14.08 49.70 37.41
C SER A 39 -15.08 48.54 37.42
N ALA A 40 -15.66 48.24 36.25
CA ALA A 40 -16.44 47.02 36.08
C ALA A 40 -15.46 45.87 35.77
N THR A 41 -15.24 44.99 36.75
CA THR A 41 -14.48 43.77 36.51
C THR A 41 -15.38 42.79 35.76
N VAL A 42 -15.23 42.69 34.44
CA VAL A 42 -15.76 41.54 33.69
C VAL A 42 -15.00 40.31 34.20
N PRO A 43 -15.67 39.25 34.71
CA PRO A 43 -14.96 38.03 35.03
C PRO A 43 -14.35 37.49 33.73
N SER A 44 -13.02 37.50 33.67
CA SER A 44 -12.27 36.80 32.64
C SER A 44 -12.58 35.32 32.80
N GLN A 45 -13.55 34.79 32.04
CA GLN A 45 -13.65 33.35 31.88
C GLN A 45 -12.36 32.91 31.20
N THR A 46 -11.48 32.23 31.95
CA THR A 46 -10.41 31.44 31.35
C THR A 46 -11.06 30.56 30.28
N PRO A 47 -10.62 30.58 29.01
CA PRO A 47 -11.17 29.67 28.01
C PRO A 47 -11.13 28.27 28.61
N GLN A 48 -12.30 27.66 28.83
CA GLN A 48 -12.37 26.28 29.28
C GLN A 48 -11.80 25.46 28.13
N GLU A 49 -10.52 25.08 28.25
CA GLU A 49 -9.84 24.25 27.28
C GLU A 49 -10.66 22.96 27.19
N THR A 50 -11.42 22.82 26.11
CA THR A 50 -12.29 21.67 25.94
C THR A 50 -11.36 20.47 25.80
N PRO A 51 -11.42 19.49 26.71
CA PRO A 51 -10.40 18.46 26.74
C PRO A 51 -10.50 17.67 25.44
N ILE A 52 -9.43 17.71 24.64
CA ILE A 52 -9.40 17.11 23.31
C ILE A 52 -9.49 15.59 23.44
N THR A 53 -10.48 14.99 22.77
CA THR A 53 -10.58 13.54 22.63
C THR A 53 -10.10 13.19 21.23
N ALA A 54 -9.07 12.35 21.12
CA ALA A 54 -8.40 12.09 19.86
C ALA A 54 -7.84 10.66 19.75
N VAL A 55 -7.58 10.24 18.53
CA VAL A 55 -6.80 9.03 18.24
C VAL A 55 -5.63 9.40 17.31
N VAL A 56 -4.45 8.93 17.66
CA VAL A 56 -3.23 9.10 16.87
C VAL A 56 -2.84 7.75 16.28
N PHE A 57 -2.60 7.69 14.97
CA PHE A 57 -2.12 6.51 14.27
C PHE A 57 -0.70 6.76 13.78
N LYS A 58 0.22 5.87 14.15
CA LYS A 58 1.62 5.91 13.69
C LYS A 58 2.02 4.57 13.10
N GLY A 59 2.59 4.61 11.91
CA GLY A 59 2.94 3.37 11.24
C GLY A 59 3.72 3.51 9.94
N ILE A 60 3.78 2.38 9.26
CA ILE A 60 4.45 2.12 7.99
C ILE A 60 3.40 1.68 6.97
N ALA A 61 3.42 2.29 5.79
CA ALA A 61 2.54 1.99 4.66
C ALA A 61 3.38 1.83 3.37
N TYR A 62 3.00 2.50 2.28
CA TYR A 62 3.76 2.50 1.03
C TYR A 62 4.33 3.90 0.75
N PRO A 63 5.57 4.02 0.23
CA PRO A 63 6.21 5.32 0.01
C PRO A 63 5.36 6.27 -0.84
N SER A 64 5.18 7.50 -0.35
CA SER A 64 4.43 8.55 -1.06
C SER A 64 2.99 8.17 -1.46
N SER A 65 2.42 7.15 -0.82
CA SER A 65 1.07 6.67 -1.13
C SER A 65 0.05 7.14 -0.09
N THR A 66 -1.23 7.15 -0.46
CA THR A 66 -2.30 7.60 0.43
C THR A 66 -2.69 6.51 1.41
N VAL A 67 -2.53 6.79 2.70
CA VAL A 67 -3.09 6.03 3.81
C VAL A 67 -4.50 6.53 4.08
N THR A 68 -5.48 5.63 4.02
CA THR A 68 -6.90 5.91 4.25
C THR A 68 -7.32 5.32 5.58
N ILE A 69 -7.91 6.15 6.45
CA ILE A 69 -8.47 5.72 7.72
C ILE A 69 -9.98 5.96 7.70
N LEU A 70 -10.74 4.87 7.83
CA LEU A 70 -12.19 4.90 7.98
C LEU A 70 -12.55 4.79 9.46
N LYS A 71 -13.48 5.62 9.94
CA LYS A 71 -14.10 5.52 11.26
C LYS A 71 -15.53 5.00 11.07
N ASP A 72 -15.82 3.83 11.62
CA ASP A 72 -17.12 3.14 11.51
C ASP A 72 -17.59 2.96 10.06
N GLY A 73 -16.64 2.68 9.17
CA GLY A 73 -16.87 2.51 7.73
C GLY A 73 -16.96 3.82 6.92
N VAL A 74 -16.89 4.98 7.57
CA VAL A 74 -16.92 6.29 6.90
C VAL A 74 -15.52 6.89 6.85
N LEU A 75 -15.15 7.52 5.73
CA LEU A 75 -13.86 8.19 5.59
C LEU A 75 -13.66 9.24 6.69
N ALA A 76 -12.66 9.04 7.54
CA ALA A 76 -12.28 10.00 8.57
C ALA A 76 -11.13 10.89 8.09
N VAL A 77 -10.11 10.28 7.49
CA VAL A 77 -8.95 11.01 6.97
C VAL A 77 -8.25 10.21 5.87
N ALA A 78 -7.62 10.92 4.94
CA ALA A 78 -6.68 10.38 3.97
C ALA A 78 -5.41 11.24 3.98
N VAL A 79 -4.25 10.63 4.27
CA VAL A 79 -2.96 11.33 4.36
C VAL A 79 -1.90 10.61 3.53
N PRO A 80 -0.96 11.33 2.90
CA PRO A 80 0.18 10.68 2.28
C PRO A 80 1.14 10.14 3.35
N ALA A 81 1.67 8.93 3.13
CA ALA A 81 2.88 8.48 3.80
C ALA A 81 4.10 9.23 3.21
N ASP A 82 5.14 9.40 4.02
CA ASP A 82 6.37 10.04 3.60
C ASP A 82 7.21 9.15 2.65
N PRO A 83 8.33 9.65 2.08
CA PRO A 83 9.20 8.84 1.22
C PRO A 83 9.83 7.61 1.91
N SER A 84 9.89 7.59 3.23
CA SER A 84 10.32 6.45 4.06
C SER A 84 9.14 5.53 4.44
N ALA A 85 8.00 5.69 3.77
CA ALA A 85 6.74 4.99 4.02
C ALA A 85 6.13 5.20 5.42
N ARG A 86 6.57 6.21 6.19
CA ARG A 86 6.03 6.48 7.52
C ARG A 86 4.83 7.42 7.45
N PHE A 87 3.88 7.23 8.35
CA PHE A 87 2.76 8.15 8.55
C PHE A 87 2.50 8.39 10.03
N ASP A 88 2.07 9.60 10.35
CA ASP A 88 1.62 10.04 11.68
C ASP A 88 0.39 10.93 11.47
N VAL A 89 -0.76 10.49 11.96
CA VAL A 89 -2.02 11.21 11.77
C VAL A 89 -2.86 11.22 13.03
N THR A 90 -3.42 12.38 13.35
CA THR A 90 -4.31 12.59 14.50
C THR A 90 -5.72 12.86 14.02
N ILE A 91 -6.68 12.08 14.53
CA ILE A 91 -8.12 12.31 14.37
C ILE A 91 -8.63 12.87 15.69
N GLY A 92 -8.82 14.18 15.75
CA GLY A 92 -9.29 14.90 16.94
C GLY A 92 -10.79 15.14 16.96
N SER A 93 -11.23 15.88 17.99
CA SER A 93 -12.63 16.31 18.16
C SER A 93 -13.64 15.16 18.16
N LEU A 94 -13.25 14.01 18.72
CA LEU A 94 -14.11 12.84 18.83
C LEU A 94 -14.99 12.93 20.08
N SER A 95 -16.17 12.32 20.05
CA SER A 95 -16.97 12.10 21.26
C SER A 95 -16.49 10.85 22.01
N ALA A 96 -16.74 10.78 23.31
CA ALA A 96 -16.61 9.52 24.05
C ALA A 96 -17.51 8.44 23.44
N GLY A 97 -17.02 7.21 23.41
CA GLY A 97 -17.71 6.09 22.76
C GLY A 97 -16.74 5.08 22.16
N SER A 98 -17.30 3.98 21.64
CA SER A 98 -16.53 2.94 20.95
C SER A 98 -16.55 3.17 19.45
N TYR A 99 -15.39 3.03 18.82
CA TYR A 99 -15.18 3.22 17.39
C TYR A 99 -14.42 2.05 16.80
N THR A 100 -14.69 1.75 15.53
CA THR A 100 -13.84 0.85 14.74
C THR A 100 -13.13 1.67 13.68
N PHE A 101 -11.80 1.65 13.71
CA PHE A 101 -10.96 2.31 12.72
C PHE A 101 -10.36 1.29 11.76
N ASN A 102 -10.52 1.49 10.45
CA ASN A 102 -9.89 0.66 9.43
C ASN A 102 -8.82 1.47 8.72
N VAL A 103 -7.57 1.01 8.79
CA VAL A 103 -6.40 1.61 8.15
C VAL A 103 -6.05 0.79 6.91
N SER A 104 -5.95 1.45 5.76
CA SER A 104 -5.66 0.80 4.49
C SER A 104 -4.81 1.72 3.61
N GLY A 105 -4.20 1.14 2.58
CA GLY A 105 -3.39 1.89 1.62
C GLY A 105 -3.38 1.22 0.25
N LYS A 106 -3.11 2.02 -0.77
CA LYS A 106 -2.79 1.55 -2.12
C LYS A 106 -1.37 1.93 -2.46
N ASP A 107 -0.68 1.12 -3.25
CA ASP A 107 0.62 1.51 -3.78
C ASP A 107 0.49 2.44 -5.00
N LYS A 108 1.64 2.87 -5.54
CA LYS A 108 1.72 3.79 -6.69
C LYS A 108 1.08 3.26 -7.98
N ASP A 109 0.91 1.94 -8.10
CA ASP A 109 0.31 1.28 -9.26
C ASP A 109 -1.17 0.93 -9.01
N GLY A 110 -1.71 1.35 -7.86
CA GLY A 110 -3.11 1.17 -7.49
C GLY A 110 -3.42 -0.18 -6.85
N ARG A 111 -2.42 -1.02 -6.56
CA ARG A 111 -2.63 -2.29 -5.85
C ARG A 111 -3.00 -2.02 -4.40
N GLU A 112 -4.02 -2.74 -3.91
CA GLU A 112 -4.46 -2.64 -2.53
C GLU A 112 -3.65 -3.54 -1.61
N GLY A 113 -3.25 -2.97 -0.48
CA GLY A 113 -2.71 -3.70 0.65
C GLY A 113 -3.76 -4.40 1.50
N PRO A 114 -3.35 -5.25 2.45
CA PRO A 114 -4.24 -5.71 3.51
C PRO A 114 -4.67 -4.52 4.40
N ALA A 115 -5.94 -4.48 4.78
CA ALA A 115 -6.45 -3.49 5.74
C ALA A 115 -6.28 -3.98 7.18
N MET A 116 -6.01 -3.07 8.11
CA MET A 116 -5.95 -3.34 9.55
C MET A 116 -7.13 -2.69 10.26
N SER A 117 -7.73 -3.39 11.23
CA SER A 117 -8.90 -2.91 11.98
C SER A 117 -8.58 -2.77 13.47
N PHE A 118 -8.94 -1.63 14.06
CA PHE A 118 -8.68 -1.31 15.46
C PHE A 118 -9.98 -0.89 16.15
N ALA A 119 -10.40 -1.64 17.15
CA ALA A 119 -11.51 -1.26 18.03
C ALA A 119 -10.99 -0.43 19.21
N VAL A 120 -11.53 0.78 19.38
CA VAL A 120 -11.06 1.75 20.38
C VAL A 120 -12.24 2.29 21.17
N THR A 121 -12.15 2.30 22.49
CA THR A 121 -13.12 2.98 23.37
C THR A 121 -12.50 4.27 23.90
N LEU A 122 -13.10 5.40 23.56
CA LEU A 122 -12.66 6.73 23.97
C LEU A 122 -13.45 7.25 25.15
N THR A 123 -12.72 7.83 26.11
CA THR A 123 -13.28 8.62 27.21
C THR A 123 -13.04 10.10 26.91
N THR A 124 -13.99 10.96 27.29
CA THR A 124 -13.89 12.41 27.08
C THR A 124 -12.56 12.94 27.62
N GLY A 125 -11.83 13.68 26.79
CA GLY A 125 -10.55 14.28 27.12
C GLY A 125 -9.34 13.36 26.99
N THR A 126 -9.51 12.15 26.45
CA THR A 126 -8.43 11.17 26.30
C THR A 126 -7.90 11.16 24.87
N THR A 127 -6.57 11.07 24.74
CA THR A 127 -5.91 10.76 23.47
C THR A 127 -5.34 9.36 23.52
N ILE A 128 -5.77 8.49 22.58
CA ILE A 128 -5.21 7.14 22.42
C ILE A 128 -4.23 7.14 21.26
N THR A 129 -3.04 6.58 21.46
CA THR A 129 -2.04 6.42 20.40
C THR A 129 -1.92 4.95 20.00
N ILE A 130 -2.10 4.66 18.72
CA ILE A 130 -1.93 3.35 18.11
C ILE A 130 -0.62 3.36 17.32
N THR A 131 0.33 2.55 17.75
CA THR A 131 1.66 2.39 17.14
C THR A 131 1.86 0.97 16.63
N GLY A 132 2.96 0.73 15.90
CA GLY A 132 3.29 -0.62 15.39
C GLY A 132 2.43 -1.04 14.20
N ILE A 133 1.74 -0.08 13.57
CA ILE A 133 1.00 -0.34 12.34
C ILE A 133 2.01 -0.51 11.22
N PHE A 134 2.06 -1.68 10.60
CA PHE A 134 2.85 -1.91 9.39
C PHE A 134 1.97 -2.68 8.41
N LEU A 135 1.42 -1.95 7.43
CA LEU A 135 0.63 -2.54 6.36
C LEU A 135 1.50 -3.54 5.60
N GLY A 136 1.00 -4.76 5.42
CA GLY A 136 1.69 -5.80 4.65
C GLY A 136 2.02 -5.33 3.23
N PRO A 137 3.03 -5.91 2.56
CA PRO A 137 3.35 -5.55 1.18
C PRO A 137 2.13 -5.67 0.28
N THR A 138 2.03 -4.83 -0.76
CA THR A 138 1.18 -5.20 -1.90
C THR A 138 1.81 -6.38 -2.62
N ILE A 139 0.99 -7.17 -3.30
CA ILE A 139 1.44 -8.32 -4.08
C ILE A 139 0.55 -8.49 -5.31
N GLU A 140 1.18 -8.86 -6.41
CA GLU A 140 0.55 -9.21 -7.68
C GLU A 140 1.40 -10.28 -8.36
N ALA A 141 0.75 -11.18 -9.08
CA ALA A 141 1.40 -12.08 -10.02
C ALA A 141 1.27 -11.52 -11.43
N ASP A 142 2.34 -11.54 -12.22
CA ASP A 142 2.32 -11.09 -13.62
C ASP A 142 1.39 -11.90 -14.51
N LYS A 143 1.02 -13.11 -14.08
CA LYS A 143 0.10 -14.01 -14.78
C LYS A 143 -0.71 -14.85 -13.79
N THR A 144 -1.93 -15.19 -14.19
CA THR A 144 -2.82 -16.11 -13.46
C THR A 144 -2.61 -17.57 -13.84
N GLN A 145 -1.93 -17.83 -14.97
CA GLN A 145 -1.53 -19.15 -15.43
C GLN A 145 -0.16 -19.07 -16.11
N ALA A 146 0.72 -20.01 -15.79
CA ALA A 146 2.06 -20.12 -16.34
C ALA A 146 2.29 -21.54 -16.86
N ARG A 147 3.02 -21.66 -17.95
CA ARG A 147 3.44 -22.95 -18.48
C ARG A 147 4.80 -23.38 -17.94
N LEU A 148 5.08 -24.68 -17.85
CA LEU A 148 6.40 -25.18 -17.46
C LEU A 148 7.50 -24.56 -18.34
N GLY A 149 8.56 -24.03 -17.74
CA GLY A 149 9.62 -23.32 -18.47
C GLY A 149 9.30 -21.86 -18.79
N GLU A 150 8.11 -21.36 -18.46
CA GLU A 150 7.89 -19.91 -18.33
C GLU A 150 8.37 -19.41 -16.97
N THR A 151 8.81 -18.16 -16.95
CA THR A 151 9.04 -17.42 -15.71
C THR A 151 7.71 -16.89 -15.18
N ILE A 152 7.53 -16.96 -13.85
CA ILE A 152 6.49 -16.25 -13.10
C ILE A 152 7.17 -15.15 -12.30
N THR A 153 6.52 -13.99 -12.25
CA THR A 153 6.99 -12.84 -11.47
C THR A 153 5.95 -12.46 -10.43
N LEU A 154 6.33 -12.55 -9.16
CA LEU A 154 5.60 -11.92 -8.06
C LEU A 154 6.21 -10.55 -7.80
N LEU A 155 5.39 -9.53 -7.62
CA LEU A 155 5.85 -8.16 -7.45
C LEU A 155 4.91 -7.34 -6.58
N GLY A 156 5.42 -6.24 -6.03
CA GLY A 156 4.64 -5.32 -5.24
C GLY A 156 5.47 -4.21 -4.61
N VAL A 157 4.92 -3.56 -3.59
CA VAL A 157 5.51 -2.42 -2.89
C VAL A 157 5.37 -2.60 -1.38
N THR A 158 6.41 -2.21 -0.64
CA THR A 158 6.46 -2.12 0.83
C THR A 158 7.32 -0.93 1.23
N SER A 159 7.75 -0.83 2.50
CA SER A 159 8.69 0.18 2.97
C SER A 159 10.09 0.03 2.30
N PRO A 160 10.80 1.14 1.98
CA PRO A 160 12.07 1.08 1.27
C PRO A 160 13.13 0.25 2.00
N SER A 161 13.95 -0.46 1.23
CA SER A 161 15.05 -1.30 1.75
C SER A 161 14.62 -2.44 2.70
N SER A 162 13.32 -2.72 2.82
CA SER A 162 12.80 -3.82 3.62
C SER A 162 13.15 -5.18 3.01
N THR A 163 13.36 -6.18 3.85
CA THR A 163 13.41 -7.57 3.40
C THR A 163 11.99 -8.10 3.27
N VAL A 164 11.62 -8.58 2.09
CA VAL A 164 10.32 -9.18 1.78
C VAL A 164 10.48 -10.69 1.73
N SER A 165 9.79 -11.39 2.64
CA SER A 165 9.68 -12.85 2.61
C SER A 165 8.42 -13.24 1.84
N VAL A 166 8.61 -13.88 0.70
CA VAL A 166 7.56 -14.39 -0.19
C VAL A 166 7.34 -15.86 0.10
N TYR A 167 6.08 -16.27 0.26
CA TYR A 167 5.67 -17.64 0.52
C TYR A 167 4.77 -18.10 -0.62
N ILE A 168 5.09 -19.23 -1.22
CA ILE A 168 4.28 -19.89 -2.24
C ILE A 168 3.84 -21.23 -1.65
N SER A 169 2.54 -21.43 -1.55
CA SER A 169 1.92 -22.61 -0.96
C SER A 169 1.13 -23.37 -2.02
N SER A 170 1.43 -24.66 -2.12
CA SER A 170 0.57 -25.67 -2.75
C SER A 170 0.54 -26.91 -1.84
N GLU A 171 1.03 -28.05 -2.30
CA GLU A 171 1.32 -29.22 -1.46
C GLU A 171 2.61 -29.00 -0.65
N THR A 172 3.62 -28.38 -1.28
CA THR A 172 4.88 -27.97 -0.63
C THR A 172 4.93 -26.46 -0.51
N GLN A 173 5.43 -25.97 0.63
CA GLN A 173 5.66 -24.54 0.82
C GLN A 173 7.07 -24.17 0.39
N HIS A 174 7.17 -23.18 -0.50
CA HIS A 174 8.42 -22.56 -0.89
C HIS A 174 8.49 -21.15 -0.29
N SER A 175 9.67 -20.73 0.14
CA SER A 175 9.89 -19.38 0.68
C SER A 175 11.15 -18.75 0.14
N PHE A 176 11.08 -17.46 -0.17
CA PHE A 176 12.19 -16.69 -0.72
C PHE A 176 12.24 -15.32 -0.07
N ASP A 177 13.45 -14.82 0.15
CA ASP A 177 13.65 -13.43 0.58
C ASP A 177 14.15 -12.58 -0.59
N VAL A 178 13.63 -11.36 -0.71
CA VAL A 178 14.08 -10.33 -1.64
C VAL A 178 14.09 -8.97 -0.95
N THR A 179 15.05 -8.11 -1.28
CA THR A 179 15.10 -6.75 -0.72
C THR A 179 14.33 -5.78 -1.61
N ALA A 180 13.43 -5.01 -1.01
CA ALA A 180 12.75 -3.90 -1.68
C ALA A 180 13.76 -2.79 -2.03
N ASN A 181 13.58 -2.16 -3.18
CA ASN A 181 14.44 -1.06 -3.59
C ASN A 181 14.14 0.25 -2.83
N THR A 182 14.81 1.34 -3.19
CA THR A 182 14.64 2.66 -2.56
C THR A 182 13.25 3.28 -2.76
N SER A 183 12.48 2.83 -3.74
CA SER A 183 11.07 3.19 -3.92
C SER A 183 10.10 2.22 -3.23
N GLY A 184 10.61 1.26 -2.46
CA GLY A 184 9.82 0.23 -1.80
C GLY A 184 9.35 -0.90 -2.73
N ALA A 185 9.68 -0.86 -4.02
CA ALA A 185 9.27 -1.88 -4.98
C ALA A 185 10.13 -3.13 -4.84
N TRP A 186 9.49 -4.29 -4.91
CA TRP A 186 10.13 -5.60 -4.84
C TRP A 186 9.60 -6.50 -5.97
N SER A 187 10.43 -7.44 -6.40
CA SER A 187 10.04 -8.42 -7.41
C SER A 187 10.82 -9.72 -7.22
N LYS A 188 10.14 -10.85 -7.31
CA LYS A 188 10.73 -12.18 -7.28
C LYS A 188 10.30 -12.97 -8.50
N GLN A 189 11.28 -13.36 -9.30
CA GLN A 189 11.12 -14.27 -10.43
C GLN A 189 11.49 -15.70 -10.02
N PHE A 190 10.76 -16.67 -10.58
CA PHE A 190 11.05 -18.09 -10.46
C PHE A 190 10.56 -18.83 -11.72
N GLN A 191 11.14 -19.98 -12.00
CA GLN A 191 10.68 -20.80 -13.11
C GLN A 191 9.43 -21.56 -12.68
N ALA A 192 8.41 -21.62 -13.55
CA ALA A 192 7.23 -22.44 -13.30
C ALA A 192 7.60 -23.93 -13.10
N SER A 193 8.73 -24.38 -13.66
CA SER A 193 9.28 -25.72 -13.45
C SER A 193 9.77 -26.01 -12.04
N ASP A 194 10.00 -24.98 -11.23
CA ASP A 194 10.42 -25.13 -9.83
C ASP A 194 9.23 -25.49 -8.92
N LEU A 195 8.02 -25.39 -9.44
CA LEU A 195 6.77 -25.67 -8.76
C LEU A 195 6.07 -26.87 -9.40
N LYS A 196 5.25 -27.57 -8.61
CA LYS A 196 4.41 -28.66 -9.13
C LYS A 196 3.33 -28.11 -10.06
N ILE A 197 2.88 -28.93 -11.02
CA ILE A 197 1.68 -28.62 -11.82
C ILE A 197 0.48 -28.53 -10.89
N GLY A 198 -0.37 -27.52 -11.06
CA GLY A 198 -1.56 -27.29 -10.25
C GLY A 198 -1.72 -25.83 -9.83
N SER A 199 -2.62 -25.61 -8.87
CA SER A 199 -2.88 -24.28 -8.31
C SER A 199 -1.92 -23.98 -7.17
N HIS A 200 -1.45 -22.73 -7.14
CA HIS A 200 -0.57 -22.19 -6.11
C HIS A 200 -1.15 -20.89 -5.58
N GLU A 201 -0.92 -20.65 -4.29
CA GLU A 201 -1.21 -19.38 -3.64
C GLU A 201 0.09 -18.74 -3.19
N ALA A 202 0.19 -17.42 -3.29
CA ALA A 202 1.32 -16.67 -2.79
C ALA A 202 0.88 -15.52 -1.89
N LYS A 203 1.69 -15.29 -0.86
CA LYS A 203 1.59 -14.16 0.07
C LYS A 203 2.98 -13.70 0.45
N SER A 204 3.09 -12.50 0.98
CA SER A 204 4.36 -11.90 1.38
C SER A 204 4.24 -11.15 2.70
N LYS A 205 5.34 -10.99 3.42
CA LYS A 205 5.45 -10.05 4.55
C LYS A 205 6.78 -9.32 4.47
N ALA A 206 6.90 -8.17 5.10
CA ALA A 206 8.11 -7.38 5.11
C ALA A 206 8.68 -7.22 6.52
N THR A 207 10.01 -7.14 6.58
CA THR A 207 10.78 -6.70 7.74
C THR A 207 11.47 -5.40 7.36
N ASP A 208 11.10 -4.31 8.02
CA ASP A 208 11.68 -2.98 7.81
C ASP A 208 13.09 -2.89 8.41
N PRO A 209 13.98 -2.00 7.91
CA PRO A 209 15.29 -1.76 8.53
C PRO A 209 15.27 -1.42 10.03
N ASP A 210 14.17 -0.88 10.56
CA ASP A 210 14.00 -0.64 12.00
C ASP A 210 13.66 -1.90 12.82
N GLY A 211 13.52 -3.06 12.15
CA GLY A 211 13.20 -4.36 12.75
C GLY A 211 11.71 -4.65 12.86
N SER A 212 10.82 -3.71 12.51
CA SER A 212 9.38 -3.93 12.50
C SER A 212 9.01 -4.97 11.44
N VAL A 213 8.07 -5.86 11.77
CA VAL A 213 7.57 -6.90 10.85
C VAL A 213 6.10 -6.63 10.55
N SER A 214 5.74 -6.67 9.27
CA SER A 214 4.37 -6.47 8.81
C SER A 214 3.51 -7.72 9.01
N GLU A 215 2.20 -7.53 8.95
CA GLU A 215 1.26 -8.61 8.64
C GLU A 215 1.48 -9.14 7.21
N PHE A 216 0.86 -10.28 6.89
CA PHE A 216 0.86 -10.80 5.53
C PHE A 216 0.09 -9.88 4.58
N SER A 217 0.56 -9.83 3.33
CA SER A 217 -0.15 -9.26 2.19
C SER A 217 -1.49 -9.96 1.93
N ASN A 218 -2.27 -9.42 1.00
CA ASN A 218 -3.33 -10.17 0.34
C ASN A 218 -2.77 -11.45 -0.31
N THR A 219 -3.63 -12.43 -0.56
CA THR A 219 -3.26 -13.67 -1.27
C THR A 219 -3.46 -13.50 -2.77
N VAL A 220 -2.48 -13.91 -3.57
CA VAL A 220 -2.62 -14.04 -5.02
C VAL A 220 -2.56 -15.51 -5.42
N SER A 221 -3.36 -15.91 -6.40
CA SER A 221 -3.39 -17.28 -6.88
C SER A 221 -2.95 -17.34 -8.34
N PHE A 222 -2.19 -18.38 -8.68
CA PHE A 222 -1.79 -18.67 -10.05
C PHE A 222 -1.72 -20.17 -10.28
N GLN A 223 -1.77 -20.59 -11.54
CA GLN A 223 -1.69 -22.00 -11.92
C GLN A 223 -0.41 -22.29 -12.70
N VAL A 224 0.24 -23.40 -12.37
CA VAL A 224 1.32 -23.97 -13.19
C VAL A 224 0.73 -25.10 -14.01
N ALA A 225 0.82 -24.98 -15.33
CA ALA A 225 0.39 -25.97 -16.30
C ALA A 225 1.59 -26.47 -17.10
N THR A 226 1.46 -27.60 -17.78
CA THR A 226 2.50 -28.07 -18.72
C THR A 226 2.63 -27.12 -19.91
N THR A 227 3.84 -27.03 -20.48
CA THR A 227 4.14 -26.22 -21.68
C THR A 227 3.51 -26.75 -22.95
N GLU A 228 2.99 -27.95 -22.92
CA GLU A 228 2.74 -28.73 -24.10
C GLU A 228 1.35 -29.33 -23.99
N LYS A 229 0.45 -28.75 -24.78
CA LYS A 229 -0.27 -29.61 -25.71
C LYS A 229 0.83 -30.33 -26.53
N CYS A 230 1.37 -31.47 -26.07
CA CYS A 230 2.20 -32.54 -26.68
C CYS A 230 3.38 -32.21 -27.65
N ALA A 231 4.57 -31.78 -27.18
CA ALA A 231 5.76 -31.67 -28.05
C ALA A 231 6.50 -32.98 -28.24
N ASP A 232 6.45 -33.88 -27.25
CA ASP A 232 7.34 -35.05 -27.22
C ASP A 232 6.56 -36.34 -26.99
N LYS A 233 5.44 -36.58 -27.68
CA LYS A 233 4.69 -37.82 -27.45
C LYS A 233 4.07 -38.46 -28.69
N THR A 234 4.09 -39.78 -28.59
CA THR A 234 3.44 -40.83 -29.36
C THR A 234 2.17 -40.38 -30.06
N LYS A 235 2.05 -40.64 -31.38
CA LYS A 235 0.80 -40.34 -32.10
C LYS A 235 -0.36 -41.07 -31.41
N GLY A 236 -1.48 -40.40 -31.22
CA GLY A 236 -2.64 -40.96 -30.52
C GLY A 236 -2.80 -40.54 -29.06
N ASP A 237 -1.78 -39.94 -28.43
CA ASP A 237 -1.93 -39.26 -27.13
C ASP A 237 -2.52 -37.86 -27.38
N LEU A 238 -3.85 -37.76 -27.25
CA LEU A 238 -4.63 -36.56 -27.57
C LEU A 238 -4.74 -35.59 -26.39
N ASN A 239 -4.61 -36.09 -25.16
CA ASN A 239 -4.65 -35.30 -23.92
C ASN A 239 -3.24 -34.91 -23.39
N CYS A 240 -2.20 -35.49 -23.97
CA CYS A 240 -0.77 -35.29 -23.69
C CYS A 240 -0.27 -35.86 -22.36
N ASP A 241 -0.93 -36.86 -21.79
CA ASP A 241 -0.61 -37.39 -20.45
C ASP A 241 0.55 -38.39 -20.44
N GLY A 242 0.97 -38.96 -21.58
CA GLY A 242 2.02 -40.00 -21.62
C GLY A 242 1.55 -41.38 -21.97
N GLU A 243 0.25 -41.61 -21.94
CA GLU A 243 -0.37 -42.87 -22.26
C GLU A 243 -1.27 -42.64 -23.49
N VAL A 244 -1.59 -43.72 -24.21
CA VAL A 244 -2.60 -43.71 -25.27
C VAL A 244 -3.67 -44.69 -24.84
N ASP A 245 -4.77 -44.14 -24.32
CA ASP A 245 -5.77 -44.93 -23.61
C ASP A 245 -7.23 -44.55 -23.94
N ILE A 246 -8.16 -44.98 -23.09
CA ILE A 246 -9.60 -44.74 -23.27
C ILE A 246 -9.98 -43.27 -23.18
N VAL A 247 -9.19 -42.45 -22.47
CA VAL A 247 -9.38 -41.01 -22.39
C VAL A 247 -9.07 -40.38 -23.74
N ASP A 248 -7.96 -40.76 -24.39
CA ASP A 248 -7.65 -40.29 -25.75
C ASP A 248 -8.70 -40.76 -26.76
N PHE A 249 -9.16 -42.00 -26.65
CA PHE A 249 -10.22 -42.50 -27.48
C PHE A 249 -11.52 -41.71 -27.33
N SER A 250 -11.86 -41.28 -26.10
CA SER A 250 -13.02 -40.42 -25.86
C SER A 250 -12.90 -39.06 -26.56
N ILE A 251 -11.69 -38.50 -26.63
CA ILE A 251 -11.40 -37.26 -27.34
C ILE A 251 -11.50 -37.49 -28.85
N LEU A 252 -10.97 -38.60 -29.37
CA LEU A 252 -11.08 -38.94 -30.79
C LEU A 252 -12.55 -39.05 -31.24
N LEU A 253 -13.37 -39.75 -30.44
CA LEU A 253 -14.80 -39.91 -30.71
C LEU A 253 -15.56 -38.58 -30.67
N TYR A 254 -15.17 -37.66 -29.79
CA TYR A 254 -15.76 -36.32 -29.76
C TYR A 254 -15.57 -35.57 -31.09
N TYR A 255 -14.43 -35.77 -31.75
CA TYR A 255 -14.12 -35.16 -33.05
C TYR A 255 -14.50 -36.01 -34.26
N TRP A 256 -15.17 -37.16 -34.07
CA TRP A 256 -15.46 -38.11 -35.15
C TRP A 256 -16.23 -37.47 -36.33
N ASN A 257 -15.77 -37.76 -37.54
CA ASN A 257 -16.32 -37.25 -38.81
C ASN A 257 -16.28 -35.72 -38.96
N GLN A 258 -15.56 -35.00 -38.09
CA GLN A 258 -15.32 -33.57 -38.24
C GLN A 258 -14.21 -33.33 -39.26
N ARG A 259 -14.42 -32.35 -40.15
CA ARG A 259 -13.38 -31.86 -41.05
C ARG A 259 -12.66 -30.67 -40.43
N ASN A 260 -11.33 -30.64 -40.51
CA ASN A 260 -10.48 -29.61 -39.90
C ASN A 260 -10.84 -29.36 -38.42
N PRO A 261 -10.73 -30.38 -37.55
CA PRO A 261 -11.15 -30.27 -36.16
C PRO A 261 -10.39 -29.16 -35.41
N LYS A 262 -11.06 -28.50 -34.46
CA LYS A 262 -10.42 -27.49 -33.58
C LYS A 262 -9.23 -28.07 -32.82
N ASN A 263 -9.30 -29.36 -32.46
CA ASN A 263 -8.16 -30.10 -31.97
C ASN A 263 -7.49 -30.82 -33.14
N VAL A 264 -6.45 -30.21 -33.70
CA VAL A 264 -5.69 -30.76 -34.83
C VAL A 264 -5.06 -32.12 -34.54
N ARG A 265 -4.90 -32.52 -33.26
CA ARG A 265 -4.38 -33.84 -32.91
C ARG A 265 -5.35 -34.99 -33.13
N ALA A 266 -6.65 -34.72 -33.12
CA ALA A 266 -7.64 -35.75 -33.35
C ALA A 266 -7.58 -36.27 -34.80
N ASP A 267 -7.08 -35.45 -35.72
CA ASP A 267 -6.70 -35.83 -37.08
C ASP A 267 -5.23 -36.29 -37.07
N ILE A 268 -5.03 -37.54 -36.66
CA ILE A 268 -3.75 -38.14 -36.33
C ILE A 268 -2.91 -38.35 -37.61
N ASN A 269 -3.55 -38.62 -38.75
CA ASN A 269 -2.87 -38.73 -40.05
C ASN A 269 -2.75 -37.39 -40.81
N SER A 270 -3.43 -36.34 -40.35
CA SER A 270 -3.45 -35.00 -40.94
C SER A 270 -4.06 -34.95 -42.36
N ASP A 271 -5.07 -35.79 -42.62
CA ASP A 271 -5.79 -35.82 -43.90
C ASP A 271 -6.98 -34.85 -43.98
N GLY A 272 -7.27 -34.15 -42.89
CA GLY A 272 -8.32 -33.15 -42.76
C GLY A 272 -9.65 -33.71 -42.27
N ILE A 273 -9.78 -35.00 -41.95
CA ILE A 273 -11.02 -35.62 -41.45
C ILE A 273 -10.76 -36.72 -40.40
N VAL A 274 -11.31 -36.54 -39.20
CA VAL A 274 -11.21 -37.56 -38.14
C VAL A 274 -12.08 -38.77 -38.47
N ASN A 275 -11.48 -39.93 -38.71
CA ASN A 275 -12.19 -41.14 -39.10
C ASN A 275 -11.52 -42.43 -38.60
N ILE A 276 -11.92 -43.57 -39.18
CA ILE A 276 -11.42 -44.89 -38.81
C ILE A 276 -9.90 -45.05 -39.01
N ILE A 277 -9.30 -44.27 -39.91
CA ILE A 277 -7.87 -44.25 -40.13
C ILE A 277 -7.15 -43.68 -38.91
N ASP A 278 -7.62 -42.56 -38.35
CA ASP A 278 -7.08 -41.99 -37.11
C ASP A 278 -7.22 -42.98 -35.95
N PHE A 279 -8.37 -43.63 -35.83
CA PHE A 279 -8.58 -44.66 -34.83
C PHE A 279 -7.60 -45.83 -34.98
N SER A 280 -7.32 -46.26 -36.22
CA SER A 280 -6.35 -47.33 -36.47
C SER A 280 -4.93 -46.94 -36.05
N ILE A 281 -4.55 -45.66 -36.19
CA ILE A 281 -3.25 -45.16 -35.75
C ILE A 281 -3.22 -45.06 -34.22
N MET A 282 -4.28 -44.58 -33.59
CA MET A 282 -4.39 -44.56 -32.13
C MET A 282 -4.21 -45.97 -31.53
N LEU A 283 -4.88 -46.98 -32.10
CA LEU A 283 -4.75 -48.37 -31.63
C LEU A 283 -3.34 -48.92 -31.79
N TYR A 284 -2.59 -48.51 -32.82
CA TYR A 284 -1.19 -48.92 -32.98
C TYR A 284 -0.31 -48.44 -31.82
N TYR A 285 -0.61 -47.25 -31.30
CA TYR A 285 0.13 -46.62 -30.22
C TYR A 285 -0.46 -46.86 -28.82
N TRP A 286 -1.52 -47.66 -28.74
CA TRP A 286 -2.25 -47.94 -27.51
C TRP A 286 -1.35 -48.52 -26.41
N THR A 287 -1.33 -47.86 -25.25
CA THR A 287 -0.50 -48.29 -24.10
C THR A 287 -1.26 -49.14 -23.09
N GLY A 288 -2.59 -49.27 -23.23
CA GLY A 288 -3.42 -50.10 -22.36
C GLY A 288 -3.80 -49.44 -21.03
N PRO A 289 -4.79 -49.99 -20.30
CA PRO A 289 -5.13 -49.53 -18.96
C PRO A 289 -4.08 -50.01 -17.94
N LYS A 290 -3.80 -49.19 -16.91
CA LYS A 290 -3.39 -49.71 -15.59
C LYS A 290 -4.62 -50.05 -14.76
#